data_AF-A0A4S1G340-F1
#
_entry.id   AF-A0A4S1G340-F1
#
_cell.length_a   1.000
_cell.length_b   1.000
_cell.length_c   1.000
_cell.angle_alpha   90.00
_cell.angle_beta   90.00
_cell.angle_gamma   90.00
#
_symmetry.space_group_name_H-M   'P 1'
#
loop_
_entity.id
_entity.type
_entity.pdbx_description
1 polymer ?
#
loop_
_entity_poly.entity_id
_entity_poly.type
_entity_poly.pdbx_seq_one_letter_code
_entity_poly.pdbx_strand_id
1 'polypeptide(L)'
;LEERLFEQMKGTLALGIHRTPMQRHVGPGDVTSARRTYRIIKELRPDVLHGHGAKGGVYARLFGSLLRVSRSRVARLYSPHGGSLHYDETTATGKLFFALEPFMARFTDCLLFVSDYERRTYRR
;
A
#
# COMPACT_ATOMS: atom_id res chain seq x y z
N LEU A 1 14.22 -12.92 -16.28
CA LEU A 1 13.88 -14.02 -15.34
C LEU A 1 12.49 -13.79 -14.73
N GLU A 2 12.25 -12.63 -14.12
CA GLU A 2 10.97 -12.30 -13.47
C GLU A 2 9.72 -12.43 -14.36
N GLU A 3 9.78 -12.01 -15.63
CA GLU A 3 8.63 -12.10 -16.54
C GLU A 3 8.15 -13.53 -16.79
N ARG A 4 9.06 -14.50 -16.80
CA ARG A 4 8.68 -15.91 -16.93
C ARG A 4 7.96 -16.42 -15.70
N LEU A 5 8.38 -15.99 -14.50
CA LEU A 5 7.71 -16.36 -13.25
C LEU A 5 6.30 -15.77 -13.18
N PHE A 6 6.13 -14.51 -13.60
CA PHE A 6 4.81 -13.88 -13.64
C PHE A 6 3.88 -14.54 -14.66
N GLU A 7 4.35 -14.88 -15.86
CA GLU A 7 3.51 -15.59 -16.84
C GLU A 7 3.11 -16.98 -16.35
N GLN A 8 3.98 -17.70 -15.64
CA GLN A 8 3.62 -18.98 -15.00
C GLN A 8 2.52 -18.83 -13.95
N MET A 9 2.52 -17.73 -13.19
CA MET A 9 1.53 -17.49 -12.14
C MET A 9 0.20 -16.92 -12.66
N LYS A 10 0.18 -16.33 -13.84
CA LYS A 10 -0.96 -15.59 -14.40
C LYS A 10 -2.25 -16.41 -14.46
N GLY A 11 -2.16 -17.70 -14.77
CA GLY A 11 -3.32 -18.61 -14.82
C GLY A 11 -3.87 -19.04 -13.45
N THR A 12 -3.12 -18.79 -12.37
CA THR A 12 -3.49 -19.21 -11.00
C THR A 12 -4.09 -18.08 -10.17
N LEU A 13 -3.95 -16.83 -10.62
CA LEU A 13 -4.37 -15.64 -9.88
C LEU A 13 -5.65 -15.05 -10.48
N ALA A 14 -6.77 -15.21 -9.78
CA ALA A 14 -8.09 -14.77 -10.24
C ALA A 14 -8.18 -13.26 -10.56
N LEU A 15 -7.42 -12.42 -9.84
CA LEU A 15 -7.34 -10.97 -10.09
C LEU A 15 -6.21 -10.57 -11.06
N GLY A 16 -5.44 -11.54 -11.53
CA GLY A 16 -4.31 -11.35 -12.43
C GLY A 16 -3.09 -10.69 -11.78
N ILE A 17 -2.11 -10.39 -12.64
CA ILE A 17 -0.87 -9.69 -12.26
C ILE A 17 -0.81 -8.39 -13.06
N HIS A 18 -0.70 -7.27 -12.34
CA HIS A 18 -0.68 -5.94 -12.94
C HIS A 18 0.61 -5.21 -12.55
N ARG A 19 1.40 -4.80 -13.54
CA ARG A 19 2.63 -4.03 -13.31
C ARG A 19 2.35 -2.55 -13.48
N THR A 20 2.74 -1.77 -12.47
CA THR A 20 2.75 -0.31 -12.52
C THR A 20 4.20 0.15 -12.33
N PRO A 21 4.81 0.81 -13.33
CA PRO A 21 6.14 1.38 -13.16
C PRO A 21 6.13 2.38 -12.02
N MET A 22 7.07 2.29 -11.07
CA MET A 22 7.14 3.18 -9.93
C MET A 22 8.59 3.51 -9.63
N GLN A 23 8.89 4.80 -9.43
CA GLN A 23 10.24 5.24 -9.12
C GLN A 23 10.54 5.00 -7.63
N ARG A 24 11.83 4.81 -7.29
CA ARG A 24 12.26 4.67 -5.90
C ARG A 24 12.05 5.96 -5.09
N HIS A 25 12.42 7.10 -5.66
CA HIS A 25 12.22 8.41 -5.03
C HIS A 25 10.77 8.85 -5.14
N VAL A 26 10.34 9.69 -4.20
CA VAL A 26 9.04 10.37 -4.29
C VAL A 26 9.16 11.46 -5.35
N GLY A 27 8.31 11.41 -6.38
CA GLY A 27 8.36 12.35 -7.48
C GLY A 27 7.05 12.45 -8.26
N PRO A 28 6.94 13.41 -9.19
CA PRO A 28 5.69 13.62 -9.95
C PRO A 28 5.25 12.38 -10.75
N GLY A 29 6.18 11.50 -11.12
CA GLY A 29 5.86 10.20 -11.75
C GLY A 29 5.04 9.25 -10.86
N ASP A 30 5.04 9.46 -9.54
CA ASP A 30 4.18 8.70 -8.62
C ASP A 30 2.71 9.02 -8.83
N VAL A 31 2.34 10.22 -9.29
CA VAL A 31 0.92 10.56 -9.56
C VAL A 31 0.37 9.72 -10.70
N THR A 32 1.16 9.52 -11.76
CA THR A 32 0.78 8.65 -12.88
C THR A 32 0.63 7.20 -12.43
N SER A 33 1.57 6.75 -11.60
CA SER A 33 1.58 5.41 -11.02
C SER A 33 0.34 5.19 -10.13
N ALA A 34 0.09 6.11 -9.21
CA ALA A 34 -1.07 6.17 -8.34
C ALA A 34 -2.39 6.11 -9.12
N ARG A 35 -2.54 6.95 -10.17
CA ARG A 35 -3.73 6.95 -11.03
C ARG A 35 -3.94 5.62 -11.73
N ARG A 36 -2.87 5.00 -12.24
CA ARG A 36 -2.93 3.69 -12.89
C ARG A 36 -3.33 2.60 -11.90
N THR A 37 -2.71 2.57 -10.72
CA THR A 37 -3.05 1.63 -9.64
C THR A 37 -4.50 1.80 -9.19
N TYR A 38 -4.97 3.04 -9.00
CA TYR A 38 -6.36 3.30 -8.64
C TYR A 38 -7.35 2.78 -9.69
N ARG A 39 -7.06 2.98 -10.97
CA ARG A 39 -7.90 2.47 -12.07
C ARG A 39 -7.99 0.94 -12.04
N ILE A 40 -6.85 0.26 -11.91
CA ILE A 40 -6.79 -1.21 -11.82
C ILE A 40 -7.64 -1.70 -10.65
N ILE A 41 -7.45 -1.12 -9.46
CA ILE A 41 -8.20 -1.50 -8.25
C ILE A 41 -9.71 -1.25 -8.44
N LYS A 42 -10.09 -0.14 -9.06
CA LYS A 42 -11.49 0.19 -9.35
C LYS A 42 -12.13 -0.80 -10.33
N GLU A 43 -11.40 -1.24 -11.35
CA GLU A 43 -11.86 -2.22 -12.35
C GLU A 43 -11.99 -3.62 -11.75
N LEU A 44 -10.99 -4.05 -10.96
CA LEU A 44 -10.98 -5.36 -10.31
C LEU A 44 -12.04 -5.50 -9.22
N ARG A 45 -12.43 -4.39 -8.57
CA ARG A 45 -13.37 -4.36 -7.43
C ARG A 45 -13.04 -5.42 -6.37
N PRO A 46 -11.82 -5.42 -5.81
CA PRO A 46 -11.43 -6.44 -4.84
C PRO A 46 -12.19 -6.28 -3.53
N ASP A 47 -12.45 -7.41 -2.87
CA ASP A 47 -12.99 -7.42 -1.50
C ASP A 47 -11.94 -7.04 -0.46
N VAL A 48 -10.66 -7.28 -0.77
CA VAL A 48 -9.53 -7.06 0.13
C VAL A 48 -8.37 -6.37 -0.61
N LEU A 49 -7.88 -5.29 -0.03
CA LEU A 49 -6.66 -4.60 -0.44
C LEU A 49 -5.63 -4.73 0.68
N HIS A 50 -4.51 -5.36 0.37
CA HIS A 50 -3.36 -5.47 1.27
C HIS A 50 -2.19 -4.67 0.71
N GLY A 51 -1.81 -3.61 1.40
CA GLY A 51 -0.66 -2.79 1.06
C GLY A 51 0.60 -3.24 1.79
N HIS A 52 1.72 -3.21 1.07
CA HIS A 52 3.05 -3.50 1.59
C HIS A 52 4.01 -2.33 1.33
N GLY A 53 4.89 -2.06 2.29
CA GLY A 53 5.85 -0.96 2.21
C GLY A 53 5.20 0.44 2.23
N ALA A 54 6.01 1.49 2.13
CA ALA A 54 5.53 2.87 2.27
C ALA A 54 4.48 3.25 1.20
N LYS A 55 4.85 3.23 -0.08
CA LYS A 55 3.97 3.65 -1.20
C LYS A 55 2.77 2.71 -1.38
N GLY A 56 3.02 1.39 -1.38
CA GLY A 56 1.97 0.38 -1.52
C GLY A 56 0.96 0.41 -0.36
N GLY A 57 1.46 0.63 0.87
CA GLY A 57 0.63 0.88 2.03
C GLY A 57 -0.24 2.13 1.92
N VAL A 58 0.29 3.24 1.40
CA VAL A 58 -0.49 4.45 1.13
C VAL A 58 -1.58 4.20 0.09
N TYR A 59 -1.24 3.56 -1.03
CA TYR A 59 -2.18 3.29 -2.11
C TYR A 59 -3.33 2.37 -1.67
N ALA A 60 -3.04 1.25 -0.99
CA ALA A 60 -4.08 0.34 -0.52
C ALA A 60 -5.08 1.03 0.42
N ARG A 61 -4.55 1.80 1.38
CA ARG A 61 -5.35 2.54 2.36
C ARG A 61 -6.18 3.63 1.71
N LEU A 62 -5.57 4.51 0.92
CA LEU A 62 -6.24 5.66 0.31
C LEU A 62 -7.26 5.22 -0.74
N PHE A 63 -6.85 4.36 -1.67
CA PHE A 63 -7.72 3.93 -2.77
C PHE A 63 -8.85 3.03 -2.30
N GLY A 64 -8.60 2.14 -1.33
CA GLY A 64 -9.68 1.37 -0.71
C GLY A 64 -10.70 2.27 0.00
N SER A 65 -10.24 3.37 0.61
CA SER A 65 -11.13 4.33 1.26
C SER A 65 -11.98 5.11 0.25
N LEU A 66 -11.39 5.52 -0.87
CA LEU A 66 -12.13 6.14 -1.97
C LEU A 66 -13.18 5.18 -2.54
N LEU A 67 -12.85 3.89 -2.68
CA LEU A 67 -13.82 2.88 -3.10
C LEU A 67 -14.96 2.70 -2.08
N ARG A 68 -14.68 2.78 -0.78
CA ARG A 68 -15.72 2.76 0.26
C ARG A 68 -16.70 3.93 0.14
N VAL A 69 -16.22 5.12 -0.18
CA VAL A 69 -17.10 6.27 -0.45
C VAL A 69 -18.04 5.98 -1.63
N SER A 70 -17.59 5.22 -2.63
CA SER A 70 -18.44 4.71 -3.73
C SER A 70 -19.28 3.46 -3.37
N ARG A 71 -19.54 3.22 -2.08
CA ARG A 71 -20.32 2.08 -1.54
C ARG A 71 -19.71 0.68 -1.73
N SER A 72 -18.43 0.58 -2.06
CA SER A 72 -17.72 -0.72 -2.06
C SER A 72 -17.36 -1.14 -0.63
N ARG A 73 -17.44 -2.43 -0.30
CA ARG A 73 -17.08 -2.96 1.04
C ARG A 73 -15.66 -3.54 1.09
N VAL A 74 -14.70 -2.83 0.51
CA VAL A 74 -13.31 -3.30 0.50
C VAL A 74 -12.65 -3.22 1.89
N ALA A 75 -11.98 -4.29 2.31
CA ALA A 75 -11.12 -4.32 3.49
C ALA A 75 -9.72 -3.78 3.16
N ARG A 76 -9.15 -2.94 4.03
CA ARG A 76 -7.86 -2.28 3.83
C ARG A 76 -6.88 -2.76 4.89
N LEU A 77 -5.99 -3.67 4.51
CA LEU A 77 -4.91 -4.18 5.35
C LEU A 77 -3.59 -3.51 4.96
N TYR A 78 -2.76 -3.26 5.97
CA TYR A 78 -1.41 -2.75 5.75
C TYR A 78 -0.42 -3.51 6.61
N SER A 79 0.63 -4.02 5.97
CA SER A 79 1.81 -4.50 6.69
C SER A 79 2.91 -3.45 6.61
N PRO A 80 3.26 -2.79 7.73
CA PRO A 80 4.55 -2.15 7.80
C PRO A 80 5.57 -3.27 7.63
N HIS A 81 6.42 -3.14 6.62
CA HIS A 81 7.65 -3.91 6.56
C HIS A 81 8.73 -2.94 7.00
N GLY A 82 9.55 -3.33 7.98
CA GLY A 82 10.52 -2.50 8.72
C GLY A 82 11.38 -1.50 7.93
N GLY A 83 11.42 -1.54 6.59
CA GLY A 83 11.95 -0.46 5.76
C GLY A 83 11.18 0.86 5.83
N SER A 84 9.92 0.86 6.28
CA SER A 84 9.16 2.10 6.58
C SER A 84 9.56 2.72 7.93
N LEU A 85 10.04 1.87 8.85
CA LEU A 85 10.52 2.24 10.19
C LEU A 85 12.00 2.70 10.17
N HIS A 86 12.67 2.63 9.01
CA HIS A 86 14.01 3.17 8.79
C HIS A 86 13.99 4.58 8.17
N TYR A 87 12.82 5.25 8.11
CA TYR A 87 12.80 6.66 7.79
C TYR A 87 13.25 7.45 9.00
N ASP A 88 14.46 7.97 8.89
CA ASP A 88 15.11 8.81 9.89
C ASP A 88 14.15 9.92 10.37
N GLU A 89 13.86 9.95 11.67
CA GLU A 89 12.93 10.89 12.31
C GLU A 89 13.30 12.37 12.06
N THR A 90 14.56 12.59 11.69
CA THR A 90 15.14 13.90 11.37
C THR A 90 14.81 14.38 9.95
N THR A 91 14.40 13.49 9.05
CA THR A 91 14.05 13.85 7.67
C THR A 91 12.60 14.33 7.56
N ALA A 92 12.33 15.23 6.60
CA ALA A 92 10.98 15.72 6.32
C ALA A 92 9.96 14.58 6.07
N THR A 93 10.44 13.43 5.59
CA THR A 93 9.65 12.22 5.38
C THR A 93 9.21 11.56 6.69
N GLY A 94 10.08 11.49 7.71
CA GLY A 94 9.74 10.96 9.04
C GLY A 94 8.65 11.80 9.72
N LYS A 95 8.81 13.14 9.72
CA LYS A 95 7.80 14.07 10.27
C LYS A 95 6.46 13.98 9.55
N LEU A 96 6.47 13.85 8.22
CA LEU A 96 5.26 13.63 7.43
C LEU A 96 4.60 12.29 7.77
N PHE A 97 5.40 11.24 7.99
CA PHE A 97 4.90 9.93 8.42
C PHE A 97 4.17 10.02 9.76
N PHE A 98 4.80 10.59 10.80
CA PHE A 98 4.17 10.78 12.11
C PHE A 98 2.89 11.61 12.05
N ALA A 99 2.85 12.65 11.22
CA ALA A 99 1.64 13.47 11.05
C ALA A 99 0.54 12.73 10.26
N LEU A 100 0.90 11.94 9.26
CA LEU A 100 -0.04 11.17 8.46
C LEU A 100 -0.55 9.94 9.19
N GLU A 101 0.19 9.39 10.14
CA GLU A 101 -0.13 8.10 10.74
C GLU A 101 -1.48 8.06 11.48
N PRO A 102 -1.85 9.03 12.34
CA PRO A 102 -3.19 9.08 12.95
C PRO A 102 -4.29 9.24 11.89
N PHE A 103 -4.01 10.00 10.83
CA PHE A 103 -4.94 10.17 9.71
C PHE A 103 -5.11 8.86 8.94
N MET A 104 -4.02 8.17 8.65
CA MET A 104 -3.99 6.91 7.92
C MET A 104 -4.51 5.73 8.73
N ALA A 105 -4.49 5.79 10.06
CA ALA A 105 -5.15 4.80 10.91
C ALA A 105 -6.65 4.71 10.60
N ARG A 106 -7.32 5.84 10.35
CA ARG A 106 -8.74 5.87 9.91
C ARG A 106 -8.94 5.24 8.53
N PHE A 107 -7.88 5.24 7.71
CA PHE A 107 -7.87 4.65 6.38
C PHE A 107 -7.40 3.19 6.35
N THR A 108 -7.23 2.57 7.52
CA THR A 108 -6.76 1.19 7.67
C THR A 108 -7.77 0.41 8.51
N ASP A 109 -8.15 -0.78 8.08
CA ASP A 109 -8.99 -1.68 8.89
C ASP A 109 -8.14 -2.58 9.78
N CYS A 110 -6.96 -3.01 9.30
CA CYS A 110 -6.07 -3.88 10.05
C CYS A 110 -4.59 -3.59 9.73
N LEU A 111 -3.76 -3.54 10.77
CA LEU A 111 -2.31 -3.49 10.68
C LEU A 111 -1.75 -4.89 10.96
N LEU A 112 -0.97 -5.40 10.01
CA LEU A 112 -0.39 -6.74 10.06
C LEU A 112 1.13 -6.64 10.24
N PHE A 113 1.59 -6.89 11.46
CA PHE A 113 3.01 -6.88 11.80
C PHE A 113 3.62 -8.27 11.61
N VAL A 114 4.84 -8.33 11.08
CA VAL A 114 5.53 -9.62 10.89
C VAL A 114 6.23 -10.09 12.17
N SER A 115 6.39 -9.22 13.18
CA SER A 115 6.97 -9.56 14.48
C SER A 115 6.42 -8.69 15.62
N ASP A 116 6.50 -9.18 16.86
CA ASP A 116 6.15 -8.37 18.04
C ASP A 116 7.10 -7.18 18.24
N TYR A 117 8.37 -7.32 17.84
CA TYR A 117 9.33 -6.22 17.81
C TYR A 117 8.85 -5.08 16.93
N GLU A 118 8.46 -5.37 15.68
CA GLU A 118 7.95 -4.38 14.75
C GLU A 118 6.68 -3.70 15.26
N ARG A 119 5.77 -4.49 15.85
CA ARG A 119 4.55 -3.97 16.49
C ARG A 119 4.85 -2.99 17.61
N ARG A 120 5.86 -3.29 18.46
CA ARG A 120 6.25 -2.40 19.56
C ARG A 120 6.91 -1.14 19.05
N THR A 121 7.82 -1.24 18.08
CA THR A 121 8.49 -0.09 17.47
C THR A 121 7.49 0.85 16.81
N TYR A 122 6.47 0.31 16.13
CA TYR A 122 5.41 1.11 15.51
C TYR A 122 4.51 1.85 16.52
N ARG A 123 4.39 1.34 17.76
CA ARG A 123 3.55 1.95 18.81
C ARG A 123 4.32 2.93 19.69
N ARG A 124 5.62 3.03 19.52
CA ARG A 124 6.51 3.85 20.34
C ARG A 124 6.61 5.25 19.77
#